data_AF-A0A820XNG7-F1
#
_entry.id   AF-A0A820XNG7-F1
#
_cell.length_a   1.000
_cell.length_b   1.000
_cell.length_c   1.000
_cell.angle_alpha   90.00
_cell.angle_beta   90.00
_cell.angle_gamma   90.00
#
_symmetry.space_group_name_H-M   'P 1'
#
loop_
_entity.id
_entity.type
_entity.pdbx_description
1 polymer ?
#
loop_
_entity_poly.entity_id
_entity_poly.type
_entity_poly.pdbx_seq_one_letter_code
_entity_poly.pdbx_strand_id
1 'polypeptide(L)'
;RVVNRFSKDVSSLDEQLSDVTYNFVDGLFMIISTIIFIAYMQPLSLISMAVVGIVLERVRRVYTPAVQDVKRLESLARSPIYSHLSASIQGVPLIRSYEAQQTCIQEFSYCLNEHCRVYSIMLAMNRWSGMRVECVVAGFVGFLAFSCLLTYQSNIFSFLIH
;
A
#
# COMPACT_ATOMS: atom_id res chain seq x y z
N ARG A 1 -27.92 -23.69 -5.51
CA ARG A 1 -27.89 -22.20 -5.42
C ARG A 1 -26.84 -21.71 -4.41
N VAL A 2 -26.79 -22.21 -3.17
CA VAL A 2 -25.73 -21.88 -2.19
C VAL A 2 -24.33 -22.26 -2.70
N VAL A 3 -24.16 -23.47 -3.25
CA VAL A 3 -22.90 -23.94 -3.85
C VAL A 3 -22.44 -23.05 -5.01
N ASN A 4 -23.37 -22.57 -5.84
CA ASN A 4 -23.03 -21.70 -6.98
C ASN A 4 -22.59 -20.29 -6.53
N ARG A 5 -23.04 -19.85 -5.35
CA ARG A 5 -22.64 -18.57 -4.75
C ARG A 5 -21.30 -18.71 -4.02
N PHE A 6 -21.13 -19.77 -3.23
CA PHE A 6 -19.84 -20.12 -2.62
C PHE A 6 -18.75 -20.34 -3.67
N SER A 7 -19.03 -21.08 -4.74
CA SER A 7 -18.07 -21.30 -5.82
C SER A 7 -17.67 -19.98 -6.48
N LYS A 8 -18.61 -19.03 -6.66
CA LYS A 8 -18.32 -17.71 -7.23
C LYS A 8 -17.49 -16.84 -6.28
N ASP A 9 -17.84 -16.81 -4.98
CA ASP A 9 -17.10 -16.06 -3.97
C ASP A 9 -15.68 -16.61 -3.79
N VAL A 10 -15.51 -17.94 -3.84
CA VAL A 10 -14.19 -18.60 -3.81
C VAL A 10 -13.39 -18.27 -5.07
N SER A 11 -13.99 -18.35 -6.26
CA SER A 11 -13.31 -17.97 -7.50
C SER A 11 -12.85 -16.51 -7.50
N SER A 12 -13.68 -15.58 -6.99
CA SER A 12 -13.30 -14.17 -6.89
C SER A 12 -12.21 -13.90 -5.85
N LEU A 13 -12.16 -14.67 -4.76
CA LEU A 13 -11.07 -14.59 -3.79
C LEU A 13 -9.77 -15.15 -4.38
N ASP A 14 -9.85 -16.23 -5.14
CA ASP A 14 -8.69 -16.87 -5.78
C ASP A 14 -8.06 -15.94 -6.83
N GLU A 15 -8.88 -15.25 -7.61
CA GLU A 15 -8.43 -14.24 -8.58
C GLU A 15 -7.66 -13.11 -7.89
N GLN A 16 -8.20 -12.56 -6.79
CA GLN A 16 -7.51 -11.53 -6.01
C GLN A 16 -6.21 -12.03 -5.37
N LEU A 17 -6.21 -13.27 -4.86
CA LEU A 17 -5.03 -13.85 -4.25
C LEU A 17 -3.92 -14.10 -5.29
N SER A 18 -4.30 -14.59 -6.47
CA SER A 18 -3.41 -14.78 -7.61
C SER A 18 -2.77 -13.46 -8.03
N ASP A 19 -3.55 -12.38 -8.15
CA ASP A 19 -3.02 -11.05 -8.48
C ASP A 19 -2.02 -10.54 -7.45
N VAL A 20 -2.32 -10.64 -6.15
CA VAL A 20 -1.40 -10.21 -5.09
C VAL A 20 -0.10 -11.01 -5.13
N THR A 21 -0.20 -12.32 -5.37
CA THR A 21 0.96 -13.21 -5.46
C THR A 21 1.82 -12.89 -6.68
N TYR A 22 1.19 -12.66 -7.83
CA TYR A 22 1.88 -12.25 -9.05
C TYR A 22 2.66 -10.95 -8.84
N ASN A 23 2.02 -9.91 -8.30
CA ASN A 23 2.66 -8.63 -8.03
C ASN A 23 3.84 -8.76 -7.04
N PHE A 24 3.72 -9.65 -6.04
CA PHE A 24 4.81 -9.92 -5.11
C PHE A 24 6.01 -10.57 -5.79
N VAL A 25 5.78 -11.60 -6.60
CA VAL A 25 6.84 -12.31 -7.33
C VAL A 25 7.51 -11.39 -8.35
N ASP A 26 6.73 -10.66 -9.14
CA ASP A 26 7.24 -9.70 -10.12
C ASP A 26 8.10 -8.62 -9.44
N GLY A 27 7.62 -8.07 -8.31
CA GLY A 27 8.39 -7.12 -7.50
C GLY A 27 9.72 -7.67 -6.98
N LEU A 28 9.76 -8.94 -6.54
CA LEU A 28 11.01 -9.59 -6.12
C LEU A 28 12.01 -9.70 -7.29
N PHE A 29 11.56 -10.15 -8.46
CA PHE A 29 12.41 -10.25 -9.64
C PHE A 29 12.91 -8.87 -10.09
N MET A 30 12.07 -7.84 -10.03
CA MET A 30 12.45 -6.46 -10.38
C MET A 30 13.56 -5.92 -9.46
N ILE A 31 13.47 -6.19 -8.15
CA ILE A 31 14.51 -5.80 -7.18
C ILE A 31 15.83 -6.52 -7.51
N ILE A 32 15.80 -7.84 -7.71
CA ILE A 32 17.00 -8.63 -8.03
C ILE A 32 17.65 -8.13 -9.32
N SER A 33 16.85 -7.92 -10.37
CA SER A 33 17.32 -7.41 -11.66
C SER A 33 17.99 -6.04 -11.51
N THR A 34 17.37 -5.13 -10.75
CA THR A 34 17.92 -3.79 -10.49
C THR A 34 19.27 -3.86 -9.76
N ILE A 35 19.39 -4.75 -8.77
CA ILE A 35 20.64 -4.95 -8.03
C ILE A 35 21.76 -5.43 -8.97
N ILE A 36 21.47 -6.43 -9.81
CA ILE A 36 22.44 -6.98 -10.77
C ILE A 36 22.87 -5.89 -11.78
N PHE A 37 21.90 -5.12 -12.29
CA PHE A 37 22.14 -4.03 -13.22
C PHE A 37 23.08 -2.97 -12.64
N ILE A 38 22.82 -2.51 -11.40
CA ILE A 38 23.66 -1.51 -10.72
C ILE A 38 25.05 -2.08 -10.44
N ALA A 39 25.14 -3.34 -10.03
CA ALA A 39 26.43 -4.01 -9.78
C ALA A 39 27.30 -4.10 -11.03
N TYR A 40 26.70 -4.36 -12.19
CA TYR A 40 27.39 -4.41 -13.47
C TYR A 40 27.83 -3.02 -13.97
N MET A 41 26.95 -2.02 -13.87
CA MET A 41 27.21 -0.69 -14.42
C MET A 41 28.17 0.14 -13.56
N GLN A 42 27.99 0.14 -12.23
CA GLN A 42 28.80 0.95 -11.32
C GLN A 42 28.89 0.26 -9.94
N PRO A 43 29.88 -0.64 -9.74
CA PRO A 43 29.95 -1.47 -8.53
C PRO A 43 30.17 -0.64 -7.25
N LEU A 44 30.81 0.53 -7.34
CA LEU A 44 30.99 1.44 -6.19
C LEU A 44 29.65 1.97 -5.64
N SER A 45 28.60 2.03 -6.47
CA SER A 45 27.28 2.52 -6.05
C SER A 45 26.47 1.52 -5.23
N LEU A 46 26.91 0.26 -5.10
CA LEU A 46 26.29 -0.74 -4.22
C LEU A 46 26.26 -0.29 -2.76
N ILE A 47 27.29 0.46 -2.31
CA ILE A 47 27.37 0.98 -0.95
C ILE A 47 26.20 1.95 -0.69
N SER A 48 25.93 2.86 -1.62
CA SER A 48 24.81 3.81 -1.52
C SER A 48 23.46 3.08 -1.50
N MET A 49 23.31 2.02 -2.31
CA MET A 49 22.10 1.20 -2.32
C MET A 49 21.88 0.47 -0.99
N ALA A 50 22.94 -0.04 -0.35
CA ALA A 50 22.85 -0.65 0.98
C ALA A 50 22.40 0.35 2.05
N VAL A 51 22.93 1.58 2.01
CA VAL A 51 22.49 2.67 2.92
C VAL A 51 21.01 2.99 2.73
N VAL A 52 20.55 3.12 1.48
CA VAL A 52 19.13 3.33 1.17
C VAL A 52 18.27 2.19 1.70
N GLY A 53 18.69 0.94 1.52
CA GLY A 53 18.00 -0.24 2.05
C GLY A 53 17.82 -0.19 3.57
N ILE A 54 18.86 0.22 4.32
CA ILE A 54 18.78 0.38 5.77
C ILE A 54 17.77 1.47 6.16
N VAL A 55 17.78 2.61 5.47
CA VAL A 55 16.84 3.72 5.73
C VAL A 55 15.40 3.27 5.48
N LEU A 56 15.14 2.60 4.35
CA LEU A 56 13.81 2.09 4.00
C LEU A 56 13.31 1.05 5.03
N GLU A 57 14.21 0.18 5.52
CA GLU A 57 13.86 -0.79 6.56
C GLU A 57 13.45 -0.11 7.87
N ARG A 58 14.08 1.01 8.24
CA ARG A 58 13.68 1.80 9.42
C ARG A 58 12.30 2.43 9.24
N VAL A 59 12.04 3.00 8.07
CA VAL A 59 10.71 3.56 7.75
C VAL A 59 9.65 2.46 7.80
N ARG A 60 9.92 1.29 7.19
CA ARG A 60 9.03 0.13 7.18
C ARG A 60 8.69 -0.35 8.59
N ARG A 61 9.67 -0.39 9.50
CA ARG A 61 9.47 -0.82 10.89
C ARG A 61 8.54 0.09 11.68
N VAL A 62 8.53 1.39 11.38
CA VAL A 62 7.60 2.34 12.02
C VAL A 62 6.22 2.27 11.37
N TYR A 63 6.17 2.14 10.05
CA TYR A 63 4.92 2.14 9.28
C TYR A 63 4.08 0.87 9.48
N THR A 64 4.72 -0.31 9.50
CA THR A 64 4.02 -1.61 9.58
C THR A 64 3.11 -1.75 10.81
N PRO A 65 3.58 -1.55 12.06
CA PRO A 65 2.72 -1.67 13.24
C PRO A 65 1.60 -0.63 13.23
N ALA A 66 1.91 0.61 12.82
CA ALA A 66 0.91 1.66 12.75
C ALA A 66 -0.23 1.31 11.77
N VAL A 67 0.10 0.77 10.60
CA VAL A 67 -0.91 0.32 9.62
C VAL A 67 -1.71 -0.88 10.15
N GLN A 68 -1.06 -1.81 10.86
CA GLN A 68 -1.78 -2.94 11.47
C GLN A 68 -2.82 -2.45 12.49
N ASP A 69 -2.49 -1.47 13.32
CA ASP A 69 -3.43 -0.91 14.29
C ASP A 69 -4.59 -0.16 13.62
N VAL A 70 -4.31 0.62 12.56
CA VAL A 70 -5.38 1.27 11.80
C VAL A 70 -6.24 0.26 11.03
N LYS A 71 -5.66 -0.83 10.51
CA LYS A 71 -6.44 -1.93 9.90
C LYS A 71 -7.38 -2.59 10.92
N ARG A 72 -6.93 -2.75 12.16
CA ARG A 72 -7.79 -3.25 13.26
C ARG A 72 -8.94 -2.28 13.50
N LEU A 73 -8.67 -0.98 13.62
CA LEU A 73 -9.72 0.03 13.78
C LEU A 73 -10.71 0.03 12.60
N GLU A 74 -10.21 -0.12 11.38
CA GLU A 74 -11.06 -0.19 10.19
C GLU A 74 -12.00 -1.41 10.25
N SER A 75 -11.47 -2.58 10.64
CA SER A 75 -12.26 -3.80 10.79
C SER A 75 -13.35 -3.66 11.86
N LEU A 76 -13.04 -2.99 12.97
CA LEU A 76 -13.98 -2.71 14.05
C LEU A 76 -15.09 -1.76 13.58
N ALA A 77 -14.75 -0.69 12.87
CA ALA A 77 -15.70 0.29 12.33
C ALA A 77 -16.60 -0.29 11.22
N ARG A 78 -16.14 -1.32 10.50
CA ARG A 78 -16.88 -1.94 9.40
C ARG A 78 -17.97 -2.91 9.88
N SER A 79 -17.76 -3.60 11.00
CA SER A 79 -18.72 -4.59 11.52
C SER A 79 -20.11 -4.03 11.91
N PRO A 80 -20.26 -2.87 12.59
CA PRO A 80 -21.58 -2.33 12.93
C PRO A 80 -22.37 -1.94 11.69
N ILE A 81 -21.72 -1.48 10.62
CA ILE A 81 -22.39 -1.13 9.34
C ILE A 81 -23.13 -2.34 8.77
N TYR A 82 -22.47 -3.50 8.71
CA TYR A 82 -23.09 -4.73 8.20
C TYR A 82 -24.20 -5.25 9.12
N SER A 83 -23.98 -5.17 10.44
CA SER A 83 -24.99 -5.57 11.43
C SER A 83 -26.26 -4.70 11.32
N HIS A 84 -26.07 -3.37 11.28
CA HIS A 84 -27.17 -2.40 11.16
C HIS A 84 -27.91 -2.57 9.83
N LEU A 85 -27.19 -2.78 8.73
CA LEU A 85 -27.78 -3.00 7.41
C LEU A 85 -28.58 -4.32 7.37
N SER A 86 -28.07 -5.40 7.96
CA SER A 86 -28.79 -6.67 8.06
C SER A 86 -30.07 -6.53 8.90
N ALA A 87 -30.00 -5.84 10.05
CA ALA A 87 -31.16 -5.59 10.91
C ALA A 87 -32.21 -4.71 10.20
N SER A 88 -31.78 -3.66 9.49
CA SER A 88 -32.69 -2.79 8.72
C SER A 88 -33.40 -3.55 7.61
N ILE A 89 -32.72 -4.45 6.88
CA ILE A 89 -33.33 -5.26 5.81
C ILE A 89 -34.38 -6.23 6.35
N GLN A 90 -34.12 -6.86 7.51
CA GLN A 90 -35.08 -7.77 8.14
C GLN A 90 -36.26 -7.02 8.77
N GLY A 91 -36.00 -5.82 9.31
CA GLY A 91 -36.97 -4.99 10.03
C GLY A 91 -37.73 -3.97 9.18
N VAL A 92 -37.61 -3.98 7.84
CA VAL A 92 -38.27 -3.00 6.95
C VAL A 92 -39.78 -2.80 7.25
N PRO A 93 -40.59 -3.85 7.48
CA PRO A 93 -42.02 -3.67 7.76
C PRO A 93 -42.26 -2.88 9.05
N LEU A 94 -41.46 -3.15 10.09
CA LEU A 94 -41.53 -2.48 11.39
C LEU A 94 -41.09 -1.01 11.27
N ILE A 95 -39.97 -0.76 10.59
CA ILE A 95 -39.47 0.60 10.39
C ILE A 95 -40.51 1.46 9.66
N ARG A 96 -41.24 0.88 8.70
CA ARG A 96 -42.33 1.57 7.99
C ARG A 96 -43.56 1.78 8.86
N SER A 97 -43.97 0.81 9.68
CA SER A 97 -45.14 0.96 10.55
C SER A 97 -44.93 1.96 11.68
N TYR A 98 -43.68 2.15 12.12
CA TYR A 98 -43.31 3.10 13.17
C TYR A 98 -42.83 4.47 12.64
N GLU A 99 -42.86 4.69 11.32
CA GLU A 99 -42.34 5.92 10.68
C GLU A 99 -40.90 6.30 11.11
N ALA A 100 -40.09 5.29 11.46
CA ALA A 100 -38.76 5.47 12.04
C ALA A 100 -37.61 5.49 11.00
N GLN A 101 -37.93 5.70 9.72
CA GLN A 101 -36.95 5.67 8.63
C GLN A 101 -35.83 6.70 8.85
N GLN A 102 -36.19 7.92 9.25
CA GLN A 102 -35.21 9.01 9.43
C GLN A 102 -34.21 8.70 10.54
N THR A 103 -34.68 8.17 11.67
CA THR A 103 -33.81 7.76 12.79
C THR A 103 -32.84 6.67 12.34
N CYS A 104 -33.33 5.66 11.61
CA CYS A 104 -32.50 4.57 11.09
C CYS A 104 -31.43 5.08 10.10
N ILE A 105 -31.78 6.05 9.24
CA ILE A 105 -30.83 6.68 8.30
C ILE A 105 -29.77 7.49 9.05
N GLN A 106 -30.15 8.24 10.09
CA GLN A 106 -29.21 9.01 10.90
C GLN A 106 -28.20 8.10 11.61
N GLU A 107 -28.67 7.00 12.18
CA GLU A 107 -27.81 6.04 12.88
C GLU A 107 -26.86 5.30 11.93
N PHE A 108 -27.35 4.90 10.75
CA PHE A 108 -26.50 4.36 9.70
C PHE A 108 -25.45 5.37 9.21
N SER A 109 -25.84 6.64 9.05
CA SER A 109 -24.92 7.72 8.63
C SER A 109 -23.83 7.96 9.66
N TYR A 110 -24.13 7.85 10.95
CA TYR A 110 -23.14 7.92 12.03
C TYR A 110 -22.10 6.80 11.92
N CYS A 111 -22.53 5.55 11.74
CA CYS A 111 -21.61 4.43 11.54
C CYS A 111 -20.74 4.60 10.28
N LEU A 112 -21.34 5.09 9.18
CA LEU A 112 -20.61 5.33 7.94
C LEU A 112 -19.55 6.42 8.11
N ASN A 113 -19.88 7.50 8.82
CA ASN A 113 -18.96 8.60 9.09
C ASN A 113 -17.75 8.12 9.91
N GLU A 114 -17.96 7.25 10.91
CA GLU A 114 -16.86 6.66 11.68
C GLU A 114 -15.93 5.82 10.81
N HIS A 115 -16.50 4.96 9.95
CA HIS A 115 -15.70 4.18 9.01
C HIS A 115 -14.92 5.06 8.02
N CYS A 116 -15.57 6.08 7.44
CA CYS A 116 -14.91 7.05 6.56
C CYS A 116 -13.76 7.78 7.26
N ARG A 117 -13.94 8.14 8.54
CA ARG A 117 -12.89 8.78 9.34
C ARG A 117 -11.67 7.88 9.49
N VAL A 118 -11.86 6.62 9.87
CA VAL A 118 -10.75 5.65 9.99
C VAL A 118 -10.09 5.38 8.62
N TYR A 119 -10.90 5.24 7.56
CA TYR A 119 -10.40 5.03 6.21
C TYR A 119 -9.56 6.22 5.71
N SER A 120 -9.95 7.45 6.03
CA SER A 120 -9.15 8.63 5.68
C SER A 120 -7.76 8.63 6.33
N ILE A 121 -7.67 8.14 7.58
CA ILE A 121 -6.38 7.98 8.30
C ILE A 121 -5.52 6.93 7.59
N MET A 122 -6.10 5.80 7.17
CA MET A 122 -5.39 4.78 6.40
C MET A 122 -4.79 5.35 5.10
N LEU A 123 -5.58 6.13 4.35
CA LEU A 123 -5.12 6.80 3.14
C LEU A 123 -3.98 7.78 3.41
N ALA A 124 -4.11 8.59 4.46
CA ALA A 124 -3.07 9.54 4.86
C ALA A 124 -1.77 8.83 5.23
N MET A 125 -1.83 7.69 5.93
CA MET A 125 -0.66 6.89 6.28
C MET A 125 0.02 6.28 5.06
N ASN A 126 -0.76 5.74 4.12
CA ASN A 126 -0.24 5.24 2.85
C ASN A 126 0.49 6.35 2.08
N ARG A 127 -0.11 7.55 2.03
CA ARG A 127 0.50 8.70 1.37
C ARG A 127 1.78 9.16 2.07
N TRP A 128 1.79 9.22 3.39
CA TRP A 128 2.97 9.59 4.17
C TRP A 128 4.15 8.65 3.93
N SER A 129 3.90 7.33 3.93
CA SER A 129 4.94 6.34 3.62
C SER A 129 5.44 6.47 2.18
N GLY A 130 4.51 6.60 1.22
CA GLY A 130 4.84 6.81 -0.19
C GLY A 130 5.73 8.03 -0.42
N MET A 131 5.38 9.18 0.16
CA MET A 131 6.18 10.40 0.05
C MET A 131 7.61 10.23 0.61
N ARG A 132 7.77 9.51 1.73
CA ARG A 132 9.10 9.23 2.30
C ARG A 132 9.94 8.37 1.37
N VAL A 133 9.35 7.33 0.78
CA VAL A 133 10.02 6.45 -0.19
C VAL A 133 10.42 7.25 -1.44
N GLU A 134 9.51 8.06 -1.99
CA GLU A 134 9.77 8.90 -3.15
C GLU A 134 10.94 9.88 -2.92
N CYS A 135 10.99 10.53 -1.75
CA CYS A 135 12.12 11.42 -1.40
C CYS A 135 13.46 10.68 -1.36
N VAL A 136 13.49 9.48 -0.77
CA VAL A 136 14.72 8.67 -0.68
C VAL A 136 15.16 8.19 -2.07
N VAL A 137 14.22 7.74 -2.90
CA VAL A 137 14.49 7.30 -4.27
C VAL A 137 14.99 8.45 -5.13
N ALA A 138 14.37 9.63 -5.05
CA ALA A 138 14.82 10.82 -5.77
C ALA A 138 16.26 11.21 -5.40
N GLY A 139 16.60 11.17 -4.10
CA GLY A 139 17.96 11.40 -3.63
C GLY A 139 18.95 10.35 -4.15
N PHE A 140 18.57 9.07 -4.14
CA PHE A 140 19.40 7.98 -4.66
C PHE A 140 19.66 8.11 -6.16
N VAL A 141 18.63 8.38 -6.97
CA VAL A 141 18.77 8.59 -8.42
C VAL A 141 19.64 9.82 -8.70
N GLY A 142 19.48 10.91 -7.95
CA GLY A 142 20.34 12.09 -8.06
C GLY A 142 21.81 11.76 -7.77
N PHE A 143 22.08 10.98 -6.73
CA PHE A 143 23.43 10.51 -6.40
C PHE A 143 24.03 9.61 -7.49
N LEU A 144 23.25 8.68 -8.04
CA LEU A 144 23.68 7.81 -9.13
C LEU A 144 24.02 8.62 -10.40
N ALA A 145 23.16 9.57 -10.78
CA ALA A 145 23.38 10.43 -11.93
C ALA A 145 24.67 11.26 -11.77
N PHE A 146 24.88 11.85 -10.60
CA PHE A 146 26.11 12.59 -10.29
C PHE A 146 27.37 11.71 -10.35
N SER A 147 27.30 10.51 -9.76
CA SER A 147 28.40 9.55 -9.78
C SER A 147 28.75 9.07 -11.20
N CYS A 148 27.74 8.92 -12.06
CA CYS A 148 27.92 8.57 -13.47
C CYS A 148 28.65 9.68 -14.24
N LEU A 149 28.26 10.95 -14.03
CA LEU A 149 28.92 12.09 -14.67
C LEU A 149 30.39 12.21 -14.29
N LEU A 150 30.73 12.01 -13.01
CA LEU A 150 32.13 12.02 -12.55
C LEU A 150 32.97 10.93 -13.22
N THR A 151 32.41 9.72 -13.34
CA THR A 151 33.08 8.58 -14.00
C THR A 151 33.28 8.84 -15.49
N TYR A 152 32.32 9.50 -16.14
CA TYR A 152 32.45 9.89 -17.54
C TYR A 152 33.57 10.93 -17.75
N GLN A 153 33.63 11.96 -16.91
CA GLN A 153 34.68 12.98 -16.98
C GLN A 153 36.08 12.39 -16.76
N SER A 154 36.25 11.46 -15.81
CA SER A 154 37.54 10.80 -15.58
C SER A 154 37.99 9.94 -16.77
N ASN A 155 37.05 9.26 -17.43
CA ASN A 155 37.36 8.45 -18.62
C ASN A 155 37.80 9.31 -19.81
N ILE A 156 37.14 10.46 -20.04
CA ILE A 156 37.56 11.41 -21.09
C ILE A 156 38.97 11.96 -20.82
N PHE A 157 39.25 12.36 -19.58
CA PHE A 157 40.55 12.90 -19.21
C PHE A 157 41.68 11.86 -19.37
N SER A 158 41.41 10.60 -19.03
CA SER A 158 42.35 9.50 -19.25
C SER A 158 42.60 9.22 -20.75
N PHE A 159 41.63 9.46 -21.62
CA PHE A 159 41.78 9.29 -23.07
C PHE A 159 42.54 10.46 -23.72
N LEU A 160 42.44 11.69 -23.19
CA LEU A 160 43.16 12.87 -23.70
C LEU A 160 44.64 12.92 -23.30
N ILE A 161 45.03 12.20 -22.24
CA ILE A 161 46.42 12.13 -21.76
C ILE A 161 47.23 11.04 -22.47
N HIS A 162 46.56 10.11 -23.16
CA HIS A 162 47.18 8.98 -23.85
C HIS A 162 47.23 9.18 -25.36
#